data_AF-A0A354G4W9-F1
#
_entry.id   AF-A0A354G4W9-F1
#
_cell.length_a   1.000
_cell.length_b   1.000
_cell.length_c   1.000
_cell.angle_alpha   90.00
_cell.angle_beta   90.00
_cell.angle_gamma   90.00
#
_symmetry.space_group_name_H-M   'P 1'
#
loop_
_entity.id
_entity.type
_entity.pdbx_description
1 polymer ?
#
loop_
_entity_poly.entity_id
_entity_poly.type
_entity_poly.pdbx_seq_one_letter_code
_entity_poly.pdbx_strand_id
1 'polypeptide(L)'
;MKELTGIDEIYTLFEKRYELSKLAKESGLDETEFNKLSTRDRFVTLSYKLKDSSRVHLSSFFFGKLFELSQDIEALLNKIDCLIILGEFEEAFRFNCIGFELYLEDHGIDSSEVEKVLCYQKAIIYFSSERLEAAESVCEENIIKFDQKESFVLLCAIFVAMKEYQKAIRVFTRYSHKFTDSYDFLTDVSILLLTINKNDKCSEFIVKLYDKDDNAKTKISTYLNNFYATTKNKEMLKKYFKDEFPSVKICNT
;
A
#
# COMPACT_ATOMS: atom_id res chain seq x y z
N MET A 1 20.37 31.02 22.29
CA MET A 1 20.62 29.58 22.45
C MET A 1 19.24 28.94 22.61
N LYS A 2 18.75 28.19 21.60
CA LYS A 2 17.48 27.47 21.75
C LYS A 2 17.78 26.25 22.62
N GLU A 3 17.11 26.13 23.77
CA GLU A 3 17.15 24.91 24.58
C GLU A 3 16.63 23.77 23.73
N LEU A 4 17.49 22.77 23.50
CA LEU A 4 17.12 21.50 22.89
C LEU A 4 16.17 20.80 23.86
N THR A 5 15.03 20.33 23.37
CA THR A 5 14.15 19.49 24.18
C THR A 5 14.84 18.15 24.43
N GLY A 6 14.47 17.41 25.48
CA GLY A 6 15.04 16.07 25.74
C GLY A 6 14.87 15.10 24.56
N ILE A 7 13.90 15.34 23.69
CA ILE A 7 13.68 14.59 22.44
C ILE A 7 14.76 14.88 21.40
N ASP A 8 15.20 16.14 21.26
CA ASP A 8 16.23 16.54 20.30
C ASP A 8 17.61 15.95 20.64
N GLU A 9 17.90 15.77 21.93
CA GLU A 9 19.11 15.09 22.40
C GLU A 9 19.11 13.61 22.00
N ILE A 10 17.95 12.93 22.11
CA ILE A 10 17.80 11.53 21.72
C ILE A 10 17.95 11.36 20.20
N TYR A 11 17.36 12.25 19.41
CA TYR A 11 17.56 12.24 17.96
C TYR A 11 19.04 12.43 17.58
N THR A 12 19.76 13.31 18.27
CA THR A 12 21.20 13.52 18.06
C THR A 12 22.03 12.25 18.40
N LEU A 13 21.64 11.51 19.44
CA LEU A 13 22.27 10.23 19.77
C LEU A 13 22.02 9.18 18.70
N PHE A 14 20.79 9.09 18.19
CA PHE A 14 20.47 8.17 17.10
C PHE A 14 21.17 8.57 15.80
N GLU A 15 21.33 9.86 15.52
CA GLU A 15 22.09 10.35 14.37
C GLU A 15 23.53 9.84 14.37
N LYS A 16 24.21 9.89 15.51
CA LYS A 16 25.55 9.35 15.67
C LYS A 16 25.58 7.82 15.58
N ARG A 17 24.63 7.15 16.23
CA ARG A 17 24.59 5.67 16.29
C ARG A 17 24.36 5.04 14.92
N TYR A 18 23.55 5.65 14.07
CA TYR A 18 23.13 5.10 12.78
C TYR A 18 23.79 5.76 11.57
N GLU A 19 24.74 6.69 11.79
CA GLU A 19 25.46 7.41 10.72
C GLU A 19 24.50 7.99 9.66
N LEU A 20 23.44 8.71 10.08
CA LEU A 20 22.33 9.08 9.18
C LEU A 20 22.78 9.83 7.92
N SER A 21 23.76 10.72 8.00
CA SER A 21 24.28 11.45 6.83
C SER A 21 24.89 10.50 5.79
N LYS A 22 25.55 9.43 6.23
CA LYS A 22 26.08 8.40 5.33
C LYS A 22 24.94 7.58 4.72
N LEU A 23 23.98 7.16 5.53
CA LEU A 23 22.83 6.41 5.04
C LEU A 23 21.98 7.23 4.05
N ALA A 24 21.82 8.52 4.31
CA ALA A 24 21.15 9.48 3.42
C ALA A 24 21.86 9.58 2.06
N LYS A 25 23.19 9.71 2.08
CA LYS A 25 24.02 9.72 0.87
C LYS A 25 23.92 8.42 0.09
N GLU A 26 23.99 7.27 0.76
CA GLU A 26 23.83 5.95 0.13
C GLU A 26 22.43 5.73 -0.45
N SER A 27 21.42 6.39 0.11
CA SER A 27 20.05 6.42 -0.40
C SER A 27 19.83 7.48 -1.49
N GLY A 28 20.85 8.26 -1.85
CA GLY A 28 20.78 9.25 -2.93
C GLY A 28 20.12 10.57 -2.54
N LEU A 29 20.19 10.97 -1.26
CA LEU A 29 19.85 12.33 -0.84
C LEU A 29 21.06 13.26 -1.03
N ASP A 30 20.79 14.52 -1.36
CA ASP A 30 21.83 15.55 -1.38
C ASP A 30 22.30 15.84 0.04
N GLU A 31 23.60 15.63 0.27
CA GLU A 31 24.23 15.77 1.58
C GLU A 31 24.16 17.21 2.11
N THR A 32 24.22 18.21 1.22
CA THR A 32 24.20 19.62 1.60
C THR A 32 22.82 20.11 1.99
N GLU A 33 21.78 19.63 1.33
CA GLU A 33 20.38 19.91 1.68
C GLU A 33 19.96 19.16 2.94
N PHE A 34 20.32 17.87 3.03
CA PHE A 34 20.00 17.04 4.20
C PHE A 34 20.60 17.60 5.49
N ASN A 35 21.85 18.06 5.45
CA ASN A 35 22.52 18.63 6.62
C ASN A 35 22.02 20.04 7.01
N LYS A 36 21.12 20.68 6.24
CA LYS A 36 20.45 21.93 6.66
C LYS A 36 19.18 21.67 7.47
N LEU A 37 18.63 20.47 7.39
CA LEU A 37 17.41 20.08 8.09
C LEU A 37 17.66 19.95 9.60
N SER A 38 16.59 20.11 10.39
CA SER A 38 16.61 19.74 11.81
C SER A 38 16.82 18.22 11.95
N THR A 39 17.32 17.76 13.11
CA THR A 39 17.55 16.32 13.28
C THR A 39 16.27 15.51 13.11
N ARG A 40 15.12 15.97 13.62
CA ARG A 40 13.81 15.34 13.37
C ARG A 40 13.50 15.25 11.88
N ASP A 41 13.64 16.36 11.15
CA ASP A 41 13.33 16.39 9.71
C ASP A 41 14.29 15.51 8.89
N ARG A 42 15.54 15.36 9.34
CA ARG A 42 16.47 14.37 8.77
C ARG A 42 15.97 12.95 8.93
N PHE A 43 15.47 12.59 10.12
CA PHE A 43 14.86 11.26 10.36
C PHE A 43 13.65 11.02 9.47
N VAL A 44 12.74 11.99 9.39
CA VAL A 44 11.52 11.89 8.55
C VAL A 44 11.91 11.74 7.09
N THR A 45 12.75 12.64 6.57
CA THR A 45 13.19 12.64 5.17
C THR A 45 13.88 11.34 4.80
N LEU A 46 14.77 10.83 5.67
CA LEU A 46 15.45 9.57 5.44
C LEU A 46 14.48 8.39 5.46
N SER A 47 13.52 8.37 6.38
CA SER A 47 12.52 7.29 6.50
C SER A 47 11.72 7.14 5.20
N TYR A 48 11.24 8.25 4.64
CA TYR A 48 10.56 8.28 3.35
C TYR A 48 11.48 7.83 2.21
N LYS A 49 12.70 8.36 2.14
CA LYS A 49 13.65 7.97 1.07
C LYS A 49 13.96 6.47 1.09
N LEU A 50 14.11 5.89 2.28
CA LEU A 50 14.35 4.46 2.45
C LEU A 50 13.15 3.60 2.00
N LYS A 51 11.92 4.09 2.22
CA LYS A 51 10.69 3.46 1.71
C LYS A 51 10.75 3.39 0.18
N ASP A 52 11.06 4.52 -0.46
CA ASP A 52 11.12 4.65 -1.93
C ASP A 52 12.27 3.86 -2.55
N SER A 53 13.42 3.79 -1.86
CA SER A 53 14.59 3.03 -2.33
C SER A 53 14.51 1.53 -2.05
N SER A 54 13.31 0.98 -1.79
CA SER A 54 13.07 -0.43 -1.47
C SER A 54 13.83 -0.95 -0.24
N ARG A 55 14.31 -0.07 0.64
CA ARG A 55 14.92 -0.42 1.95
C ARG A 55 13.87 -0.35 3.06
N VAL A 56 12.73 -1.00 2.82
CA VAL A 56 11.50 -0.89 3.63
C VAL A 56 11.70 -1.31 5.09
N HIS A 57 12.58 -2.27 5.36
CA HIS A 57 12.92 -2.69 6.73
C HIS A 57 13.57 -1.56 7.54
N LEU A 58 14.49 -0.79 6.94
CA LEU A 58 15.08 0.39 7.58
C LEU A 58 14.06 1.50 7.74
N SER A 59 13.21 1.71 6.74
CA SER A 59 12.12 2.68 6.82
C SER A 59 11.17 2.38 7.99
N SER A 60 10.71 1.12 8.13
CA SER A 60 9.88 0.66 9.26
C SER A 60 10.56 0.87 10.62
N PHE A 61 11.88 0.66 10.68
CA PHE A 61 12.66 0.90 11.88
C PHE A 61 12.65 2.39 12.27
N PHE A 62 12.97 3.28 11.33
CA PHE A 62 13.04 4.72 11.62
C PHE A 62 11.67 5.34 11.90
N PHE A 63 10.62 4.96 11.17
CA PHE A 63 9.25 5.35 11.51
C PHE A 63 8.83 4.85 12.90
N GLY A 64 9.26 3.65 13.28
CA GLY A 64 9.09 3.15 14.66
C GLY A 64 9.77 4.03 15.70
N LYS A 65 11.01 4.47 15.46
CA LYS A 65 11.72 5.38 16.37
C LYS A 65 11.11 6.77 16.43
N LEU A 66 10.62 7.30 15.32
CA LEU A 66 9.87 8.55 15.29
C LEU A 66 8.63 8.44 16.19
N PHE A 67 7.82 7.39 16.01
CA PHE A 67 6.63 7.15 16.81
C PHE A 67 6.95 6.92 18.30
N GLU A 68 7.95 6.09 18.63
CA GLU A 68 8.35 5.83 20.03
C GLU A 68 8.72 7.11 20.80
N LEU A 69 9.35 8.08 20.13
CA LEU A 69 9.84 9.30 20.76
C LEU A 69 8.80 10.41 20.86
N SER A 70 7.94 10.53 19.85
CA SER A 70 7.08 11.70 19.67
C SER A 70 5.59 11.38 19.65
N GLN A 71 5.23 10.10 19.66
CA GLN A 71 3.86 9.60 19.47
C GLN A 71 3.19 10.12 18.19
N ASP A 72 4.01 10.53 17.21
CA ASP A 72 3.57 11.07 15.93
C ASP A 72 2.78 10.02 15.13
N ILE A 73 1.49 10.27 14.95
CA ILE A 73 0.56 9.39 14.24
C ILE A 73 0.99 9.18 12.79
N GLU A 74 1.54 10.18 12.11
CA GLU A 74 1.99 10.03 10.73
C GLU A 74 3.12 8.99 10.63
N ALA A 75 4.02 8.97 11.62
CA ALA A 75 5.07 7.97 11.72
C ALA A 75 4.50 6.57 11.98
N LEU A 76 3.47 6.45 12.83
CA LEU A 76 2.77 5.20 13.08
C LEU A 76 2.11 4.65 11.79
N LEU A 77 1.38 5.49 11.05
CA LEU A 77 0.73 5.09 9.81
C LEU A 77 1.75 4.57 8.78
N ASN A 78 2.86 5.28 8.61
CA ASN A 78 3.92 4.85 7.70
C ASN A 78 4.63 3.57 8.16
N LYS A 79 4.76 3.35 9.47
CA LYS A 79 5.27 2.09 10.00
C LYS A 79 4.36 0.92 9.62
N ILE A 80 3.05 1.08 9.77
CA ILE A 80 2.06 0.06 9.42
C ILE A 80 2.18 -0.28 7.92
N ASP A 81 2.25 0.71 7.05
CA ASP A 81 2.48 0.49 5.60
C ASP A 81 3.75 -0.34 5.35
N CYS A 82 4.85 0.00 6.01
CA CYS A 82 6.10 -0.74 5.82
C CYS A 82 5.97 -2.19 6.30
N LEU A 83 5.28 -2.44 7.42
CA LEU A 83 5.04 -3.80 7.93
C LEU A 83 4.15 -4.60 6.98
N ILE A 84 3.12 -3.99 6.40
CA ILE A 84 2.30 -4.61 5.34
C ILE A 84 3.16 -5.02 4.16
N ILE A 85 4.04 -4.12 3.67
CA ILE A 85 4.94 -4.42 2.54
C ILE A 85 5.93 -5.54 2.86
N LEU A 86 6.40 -5.62 4.11
CA LEU A 86 7.32 -6.66 4.57
C LEU A 86 6.65 -8.02 4.82
N GLY A 87 5.32 -8.07 4.85
CA GLY A 87 4.56 -9.28 5.19
C GLY A 87 4.43 -9.54 6.70
N GLU A 88 4.80 -8.56 7.54
CA GLU A 88 4.75 -8.65 9.00
C GLU A 88 3.34 -8.31 9.52
N PHE A 89 2.35 -9.11 9.11
CA PHE A 89 0.93 -8.76 9.26
C PHE A 89 0.42 -8.74 10.71
N GLU A 90 0.96 -9.60 11.58
CA GLU A 90 0.59 -9.60 13.00
C GLU A 90 1.03 -8.30 13.69
N GLU A 91 2.26 -7.87 13.42
CA GLU A 91 2.81 -6.63 13.96
C GLU A 91 2.13 -5.40 13.33
N ALA A 92 1.84 -5.45 12.02
CA ALA A 92 1.05 -4.41 11.35
C ALA A 92 -0.33 -4.26 12.00
N PHE A 93 -1.00 -5.38 12.30
CA PHE A 93 -2.30 -5.38 12.97
C PHE A 93 -2.20 -4.79 14.39
N ARG A 94 -1.17 -5.16 15.15
CA ARG A 94 -0.94 -4.62 16.49
C ARG A 94 -0.79 -3.09 16.48
N PHE A 95 0.03 -2.56 15.57
CA PHE A 95 0.20 -1.11 15.44
C PHE A 95 -1.05 -0.41 14.87
N ASN A 96 -1.81 -1.07 14.00
CA ASN A 96 -3.09 -0.55 13.52
C ASN A 96 -4.11 -0.40 14.68
N CYS A 97 -4.18 -1.36 15.60
CA CYS A 97 -5.00 -1.24 16.82
C CYS A 97 -4.54 -0.06 17.69
N ILE A 98 -3.24 0.10 17.90
CA ILE A 98 -2.68 1.27 18.62
C ILE A 98 -3.10 2.57 17.93
N GLY A 99 -3.09 2.61 16.59
CA GLY A 99 -3.56 3.77 15.84
C GLY A 99 -5.02 4.12 16.14
N PHE A 100 -5.90 3.11 16.21
CA PHE A 100 -7.30 3.32 16.58
C PHE A 100 -7.50 3.78 18.03
N GLU A 101 -6.60 3.41 18.95
CA GLU A 101 -6.62 3.88 20.33
C GLU A 101 -6.20 5.36 20.43
N LEU A 102 -5.21 5.77 19.63
CA LEU A 102 -4.56 7.09 19.79
C LEU A 102 -5.11 8.19 18.87
N TYR A 103 -5.69 7.88 17.70
CA TYR A 103 -5.97 8.92 16.69
C TYR A 103 -7.00 9.98 17.10
N LEU A 104 -7.79 9.73 18.15
CA LEU A 104 -8.72 10.73 18.70
C LEU A 104 -8.08 11.59 19.81
N GLU A 105 -6.93 11.19 20.31
CA GLU A 105 -6.21 11.87 21.39
C GLU A 105 -5.33 13.03 20.87
N ASP A 106 -4.91 12.96 19.60
CA ASP A 106 -4.13 14.01 18.96
C ASP A 106 -5.04 15.07 18.33
N HIS A 107 -5.12 16.24 18.95
CA HIS A 107 -5.91 17.37 18.47
C HIS A 107 -5.28 18.11 17.28
N GLY A 108 -4.03 17.78 16.92
CA GLY A 108 -3.29 18.40 15.82
C GLY A 108 -3.48 17.72 14.46
N ILE A 109 -4.17 16.58 14.41
CA ILE A 109 -4.37 15.79 13.18
C ILE A 109 -5.81 15.90 12.65
N ASP A 110 -5.96 15.65 11.36
CA ASP A 110 -7.26 15.39 10.76
C ASP A 110 -7.68 13.95 11.10
N SER A 111 -8.50 13.82 12.14
CA SER A 111 -8.96 12.51 12.62
C SER A 111 -9.74 11.74 11.56
N SER A 112 -10.43 12.41 10.64
CA SER A 112 -11.17 11.75 9.55
C SER A 112 -10.22 11.14 8.53
N GLU A 113 -9.17 11.86 8.15
CA GLU A 113 -8.16 11.34 7.22
C GLU A 113 -7.34 10.21 7.85
N VAL A 114 -6.99 10.33 9.13
CA VAL A 114 -6.28 9.26 9.84
C VAL A 114 -7.14 8.01 9.97
N GLU A 115 -8.41 8.16 10.35
CA GLU A 115 -9.34 7.04 10.40
C GLU A 115 -9.48 6.34 9.04
N LYS A 116 -9.59 7.13 7.95
CA LYS A 116 -9.65 6.59 6.59
C LYS A 116 -8.44 5.71 6.27
N VAL A 117 -7.24 6.15 6.62
CA VAL A 117 -6.00 5.39 6.40
C VAL A 117 -5.98 4.13 7.27
N LEU A 118 -6.29 4.23 8.56
CA LEU A 118 -6.30 3.10 9.49
C LEU A 118 -7.29 2.01 9.07
N CYS A 119 -8.49 2.38 8.65
CA CYS A 119 -9.48 1.41 8.20
C CYS A 119 -9.06 0.73 6.88
N TYR A 120 -8.43 1.47 5.95
CA TYR A 120 -7.91 0.87 4.73
C TYR A 120 -6.74 -0.10 5.03
N GLN A 121 -5.81 0.30 5.89
CA GLN A 121 -4.71 -0.56 6.34
C GLN A 121 -5.23 -1.84 6.99
N LYS A 122 -6.27 -1.75 7.84
CA LYS A 122 -6.92 -2.91 8.44
C LYS A 122 -7.47 -3.89 7.40
N ALA A 123 -8.18 -3.36 6.38
CA ALA A 123 -8.70 -4.18 5.29
C ALA A 123 -7.57 -4.86 4.50
N ILE A 124 -6.49 -4.14 4.19
CA ILE A 124 -5.31 -4.68 3.50
C ILE A 124 -4.59 -5.74 4.33
N ILE A 125 -4.48 -5.56 5.65
CA ILE A 125 -3.91 -6.55 6.56
C ILE A 125 -4.74 -7.84 6.52
N TYR A 126 -6.07 -7.74 6.60
CA TYR A 126 -6.94 -8.92 6.50
C TYR A 126 -6.84 -9.60 5.15
N PHE A 127 -6.85 -8.84 4.05
CA PHE A 127 -6.67 -9.37 2.71
C PHE A 127 -5.33 -10.09 2.57
N SER A 128 -4.24 -9.47 3.01
CA SER A 128 -2.88 -10.00 2.89
C SER A 128 -2.62 -11.23 3.78
N SER A 129 -3.39 -11.37 4.87
CA SER A 129 -3.37 -12.54 5.75
C SER A 129 -4.45 -13.59 5.40
N GLU A 130 -5.01 -13.51 4.18
CA GLU A 130 -6.05 -14.41 3.64
C GLU A 130 -7.35 -14.50 4.48
N ARG A 131 -7.63 -13.52 5.34
CA ARG A 131 -8.89 -13.37 6.08
C ARG A 131 -9.92 -12.62 5.23
N LEU A 132 -10.31 -13.22 4.09
CA LEU A 132 -11.03 -12.52 3.02
C LEU A 132 -12.43 -12.00 3.41
N GLU A 133 -13.20 -12.76 4.20
CA GLU A 133 -14.52 -12.31 4.68
C GLU A 133 -14.43 -11.10 5.61
N ALA A 134 -13.42 -11.10 6.50
CA ALA A 134 -13.16 -9.94 7.36
C ALA A 134 -12.66 -8.74 6.54
N ALA A 135 -11.86 -8.99 5.49
CA ALA A 135 -11.43 -7.95 4.58
C ALA A 135 -12.62 -7.35 3.80
N GLU A 136 -13.56 -8.18 3.32
CA GLU A 136 -14.80 -7.74 2.64
C GLU A 136 -15.58 -6.79 3.54
N SER A 137 -15.92 -7.22 4.77
CA SER A 137 -16.71 -6.43 5.72
C SER A 137 -16.10 -5.05 5.97
N VAL A 138 -14.81 -4.98 6.30
CA VAL A 138 -14.13 -3.70 6.56
C VAL A 138 -14.05 -2.85 5.29
N CYS A 139 -13.88 -3.47 4.12
CA CYS A 139 -13.80 -2.75 2.86
C CYS A 139 -15.15 -2.12 2.46
N GLU A 140 -16.26 -2.83 2.66
CA GLU A 140 -17.60 -2.30 2.43
C GLU A 140 -17.94 -1.14 3.37
N GLU A 141 -17.60 -1.26 4.66
CA GLU A 141 -17.73 -0.16 5.63
C GLU A 141 -16.94 1.08 5.18
N ASN A 142 -15.70 0.88 4.72
CA ASN A 142 -14.86 1.96 4.21
C ASN A 142 -15.44 2.63 2.97
N ILE A 143 -16.04 1.87 2.07
CA ILE A 143 -16.69 2.40 0.87
C ILE A 143 -17.89 3.27 1.27
N ILE A 144 -18.73 2.80 2.19
CA ILE A 144 -19.90 3.54 2.67
C ILE A 144 -19.48 4.84 3.35
N LYS A 145 -18.41 4.80 4.15
CA LYS A 145 -17.98 5.94 4.95
C LYS A 145 -17.15 6.97 4.17
N PHE A 146 -16.24 6.52 3.30
CA PHE A 146 -15.20 7.37 2.69
C PHE A 146 -15.22 7.42 1.16
N ASP A 147 -15.94 6.52 0.46
CA ASP A 147 -16.07 6.48 -1.01
C ASP A 147 -14.74 6.64 -1.79
N GLN A 148 -13.68 5.95 -1.37
CA GLN A 148 -12.34 6.06 -1.95
C GLN A 148 -12.02 4.95 -2.96
N LYS A 149 -11.25 5.30 -4.01
CA LYS A 149 -10.84 4.41 -5.10
C LYS A 149 -10.23 3.11 -4.58
N GLU A 150 -9.31 3.24 -3.63
CA GLU A 150 -8.49 2.18 -3.06
C GLU A 150 -9.35 1.07 -2.46
N SER A 151 -10.46 1.44 -1.81
CA SER A 151 -11.41 0.47 -1.25
C SER A 151 -12.17 -0.28 -2.35
N PHE A 152 -12.60 0.37 -3.43
CA PHE A 152 -13.22 -0.36 -4.56
C PHE A 152 -12.25 -1.33 -5.26
N VAL A 153 -11.00 -0.90 -5.43
CA VAL A 153 -9.94 -1.76 -5.98
C VAL A 153 -9.74 -2.99 -5.09
N LEU A 154 -9.62 -2.77 -3.77
CA LEU A 154 -9.45 -3.86 -2.81
C LEU A 154 -10.67 -4.79 -2.76
N LEU A 155 -11.89 -4.25 -2.76
CA LEU A 155 -13.12 -5.05 -2.81
C LEU A 155 -13.18 -5.93 -4.06
N CYS A 156 -12.80 -5.38 -5.21
CA CYS A 156 -12.70 -6.17 -6.45
C CYS A 156 -11.68 -7.31 -6.30
N ALA A 157 -10.49 -7.03 -5.73
CA ALA A 157 -9.47 -8.06 -5.48
C ALA A 157 -9.95 -9.12 -4.47
N ILE A 158 -10.68 -8.73 -3.44
CA ILE A 158 -11.30 -9.65 -2.46
C ILE A 158 -12.27 -10.61 -3.16
N PHE A 159 -13.19 -10.10 -3.98
CA PHE A 159 -14.12 -10.95 -4.74
C PHE A 159 -13.40 -11.92 -5.69
N VAL A 160 -12.35 -11.45 -6.38
CA VAL A 160 -11.53 -12.33 -7.22
C VAL A 160 -10.83 -13.40 -6.38
N ALA A 161 -10.27 -13.03 -5.22
CA ALA A 161 -9.62 -13.96 -4.31
C ALA A 161 -10.62 -15.00 -3.76
N MET A 162 -11.90 -14.67 -3.60
CA MET A 162 -12.95 -15.61 -3.19
C MET A 162 -13.59 -16.39 -4.35
N LYS A 163 -13.16 -16.17 -5.60
CA LYS A 163 -13.76 -16.72 -6.83
C LYS A 163 -15.19 -16.23 -7.10
N GLU A 164 -15.59 -15.12 -6.49
CA GLU A 164 -16.88 -14.47 -6.71
C GLU A 164 -16.82 -13.54 -7.94
N TYR A 165 -16.44 -14.10 -9.09
CA TYR A 165 -16.11 -13.32 -10.29
C TYR A 165 -17.24 -12.41 -10.78
N GLN A 166 -18.50 -12.81 -10.59
CA GLN A 166 -19.65 -11.97 -10.96
C GLN A 166 -19.79 -10.73 -10.06
N LYS A 167 -19.43 -10.81 -8.78
CA LYS A 167 -19.36 -9.62 -7.92
C LYS A 167 -18.18 -8.74 -8.34
N ALA A 168 -17.01 -9.34 -8.60
CA ALA A 168 -15.83 -8.61 -9.07
C ALA A 168 -16.08 -7.84 -10.38
N ILE A 169 -16.69 -8.50 -11.39
CA ILE A 169 -17.05 -7.88 -12.67
C ILE A 169 -18.00 -6.70 -12.43
N ARG A 170 -19.04 -6.86 -11.60
CA ARG A 170 -19.97 -5.76 -11.28
C ARG A 170 -19.29 -4.57 -10.60
N VAL A 171 -18.35 -4.81 -9.69
CA VAL A 171 -17.55 -3.72 -9.08
C VAL A 171 -16.70 -3.04 -10.16
N PHE A 172 -15.99 -3.82 -10.97
CA PHE A 172 -15.14 -3.30 -12.04
C PHE A 172 -15.93 -2.46 -13.06
N THR A 173 -17.03 -2.98 -13.60
CA THR A 173 -17.83 -2.28 -14.62
C THR A 173 -18.41 -0.97 -14.09
N ARG A 174 -18.85 -0.97 -12.83
CA ARG A 174 -19.51 0.19 -12.22
C ARG A 174 -18.52 1.28 -11.78
N TYR A 175 -17.34 0.91 -11.30
CA TYR A 175 -16.46 1.84 -10.59
C TYR A 175 -15.11 2.09 -11.24
N SER A 176 -14.68 1.27 -12.21
CA SER A 176 -13.36 1.44 -12.85
C SER A 176 -13.20 2.84 -13.46
N HIS A 177 -14.21 3.31 -14.19
CA HIS A 177 -14.24 4.64 -14.81
C HIS A 177 -14.62 5.79 -13.87
N LYS A 178 -15.13 5.50 -12.65
CA LYS A 178 -15.53 6.55 -11.68
C LYS A 178 -14.31 7.29 -11.14
N PHE A 179 -13.19 6.58 -10.95
CA PHE A 179 -12.03 7.10 -10.24
C PHE A 179 -10.72 7.08 -11.05
N THR A 180 -10.64 6.30 -12.14
CA THR A 180 -9.40 6.14 -12.90
C THR A 180 -9.67 5.58 -14.30
N ASP A 181 -8.62 5.30 -15.08
CA ASP A 181 -8.73 4.53 -16.32
C ASP A 181 -8.96 3.04 -15.98
N SER A 182 -9.75 2.32 -16.77
CA SER A 182 -10.10 0.92 -16.48
C SER A 182 -8.87 0.01 -16.40
N TYR A 183 -7.83 0.35 -17.16
CA TYR A 183 -6.55 -0.36 -17.13
C TYR A 183 -5.76 -0.09 -15.84
N ASP A 184 -5.83 1.12 -15.29
CA ASP A 184 -5.21 1.42 -13.98
C ASP A 184 -5.91 0.63 -12.87
N PHE A 185 -7.24 0.61 -12.88
CA PHE A 185 -8.01 -0.19 -11.94
C PHE A 185 -7.65 -1.68 -12.03
N LEU A 186 -7.61 -2.24 -13.24
CA LEU A 186 -7.25 -3.64 -13.47
C LEU A 186 -5.81 -3.94 -13.03
N THR A 187 -4.90 -2.99 -13.27
CA THR A 187 -3.50 -3.08 -12.84
C THR A 187 -3.42 -3.13 -11.32
N ASP A 188 -4.11 -2.24 -10.62
CA ASP A 188 -4.10 -2.19 -9.16
C ASP A 188 -4.70 -3.48 -8.54
N VAL A 189 -5.81 -3.99 -9.07
CA VAL A 189 -6.40 -5.29 -8.66
C VAL A 189 -5.41 -6.44 -8.89
N SER A 190 -4.75 -6.46 -10.04
CA SER A 190 -3.79 -7.51 -10.39
C SER A 190 -2.60 -7.54 -9.43
N ILE A 191 -2.07 -6.36 -9.09
CA ILE A 191 -0.95 -6.22 -8.14
C ILE A 191 -1.34 -6.76 -6.77
N LEU A 192 -2.53 -6.42 -6.25
CA LEU A 192 -3.01 -6.93 -4.96
C LEU A 192 -3.08 -8.46 -4.96
N LEU A 193 -3.63 -9.06 -6.01
CA LEU A 193 -3.73 -10.52 -6.14
C LEU A 193 -2.36 -11.20 -6.24
N LEU A 194 -1.41 -10.57 -6.93
CA LEU A 194 -0.04 -11.06 -7.04
C LEU A 194 0.68 -11.05 -5.68
N THR A 195 0.46 -10.01 -4.86
CA THR A 195 1.05 -9.91 -3.52
C THR A 195 0.66 -11.08 -2.61
N ILE A 196 -0.54 -11.63 -2.78
CA ILE A 196 -1.02 -12.81 -2.02
C ILE A 196 -0.95 -14.12 -2.83
N ASN A 197 -0.12 -14.17 -3.86
CA ASN A 197 0.11 -15.36 -4.70
C ASN A 197 -1.18 -15.95 -5.33
N LYS A 198 -2.18 -15.12 -5.67
CA LYS A 198 -3.44 -15.55 -6.31
C LYS A 198 -3.44 -15.33 -7.83
N ASN A 199 -2.34 -15.69 -8.48
CA ASN A 199 -2.07 -15.39 -9.89
C ASN A 199 -3.05 -16.10 -10.82
N ASP A 200 -3.41 -17.35 -10.50
CA ASP A 200 -4.41 -18.12 -11.26
C ASP A 200 -5.81 -17.52 -11.17
N LYS A 201 -6.19 -16.96 -10.02
CA LYS A 201 -7.48 -16.28 -9.85
C LYS A 201 -7.50 -14.96 -10.62
N CYS A 202 -6.38 -14.26 -10.66
CA CYS A 202 -6.21 -13.05 -11.46
C CYS A 202 -6.37 -13.33 -12.96
N SER A 203 -5.71 -14.36 -13.49
CA SER A 203 -5.86 -14.72 -14.91
C SER A 203 -7.26 -15.22 -15.24
N GLU A 204 -7.91 -16.01 -14.37
CA GLU A 204 -9.32 -16.39 -14.51
C GLU A 204 -10.25 -15.17 -14.56
N PHE A 205 -10.03 -14.19 -13.68
CA PHE A 205 -10.82 -12.97 -13.65
C PHE A 205 -10.67 -12.18 -14.94
N ILE A 206 -9.45 -11.96 -15.44
CA ILE A 206 -9.19 -11.22 -16.68
C ILE A 206 -9.85 -11.92 -17.87
N VAL A 207 -9.72 -13.24 -17.96
CA VAL A 207 -10.36 -14.05 -19.03
C VAL A 207 -11.88 -13.89 -19.01
N LYS A 208 -12.51 -13.94 -17.82
CA LYS A 208 -13.95 -13.72 -17.67
C LYS A 208 -14.38 -12.29 -17.96
N LEU A 209 -13.59 -11.31 -17.54
CA LEU A 209 -13.87 -9.89 -17.71
C LEU A 209 -13.94 -9.49 -19.20
N TYR A 210 -13.09 -10.09 -20.03
CA TYR A 210 -12.97 -9.81 -21.46
C TYR A 210 -13.52 -10.91 -22.37
N ASP A 211 -14.22 -11.92 -21.82
CA ASP A 211 -14.80 -13.04 -22.55
C ASP A 211 -13.78 -13.73 -23.50
N LYS A 212 -12.67 -14.20 -22.91
CA LYS A 212 -11.57 -14.88 -23.61
C LYS A 212 -11.59 -16.39 -23.36
N ASP A 213 -10.80 -17.13 -24.15
CA ASP A 213 -10.62 -18.57 -23.99
C ASP A 213 -9.55 -18.92 -22.95
N ASP A 214 -9.46 -20.21 -22.59
CA ASP A 214 -8.46 -20.71 -21.64
C ASP A 214 -7.01 -20.56 -22.15
N ASN A 215 -6.79 -20.43 -23.46
CA ASN A 215 -5.45 -20.18 -24.01
C ASN A 215 -4.94 -18.79 -23.59
N ALA A 216 -5.82 -17.80 -23.45
CA ALA A 216 -5.46 -16.49 -22.92
C ALA A 216 -5.03 -16.57 -21.44
N LYS A 217 -5.62 -17.49 -20.65
CA LYS A 217 -5.28 -17.69 -19.24
C LYS A 217 -3.80 -17.99 -19.05
N THR A 218 -3.26 -18.93 -19.82
CA THR A 218 -1.84 -19.31 -19.75
C THR A 218 -0.94 -18.13 -20.09
N LYS A 219 -1.25 -17.38 -21.16
CA LYS A 219 -0.48 -16.18 -21.55
C LYS A 219 -0.45 -15.12 -20.46
N ILE A 220 -1.61 -14.82 -19.87
CA ILE A 220 -1.73 -13.86 -18.76
C ILE A 220 -0.91 -14.34 -17.56
N SER A 221 -1.12 -15.58 -17.11
CA SER A 221 -0.38 -16.15 -15.98
C SER A 221 1.14 -16.10 -16.22
N THR A 222 1.60 -16.45 -17.42
CA THR A 222 3.02 -16.36 -17.81
C THR A 222 3.52 -14.92 -17.73
N TYR A 223 2.77 -13.94 -18.23
CA TYR A 223 3.18 -12.53 -18.19
C TYR A 223 3.28 -12.01 -16.75
N LEU A 224 2.26 -12.27 -15.92
CA LEU A 224 2.23 -11.84 -14.51
C LEU A 224 3.40 -12.46 -13.71
N ASN A 225 3.64 -13.77 -13.87
CA ASN A 225 4.68 -14.49 -13.14
C ASN A 225 6.09 -14.16 -13.61
N ASN A 226 6.32 -14.07 -14.93
CA ASN A 226 7.68 -13.99 -15.47
C ASN A 226 8.14 -12.56 -15.71
N PHE A 227 7.23 -11.61 -15.96
CA PHE A 227 7.61 -10.25 -16.30
C PHE A 227 7.31 -9.26 -15.17
N TYR A 228 6.11 -9.31 -14.59
CA TYR A 228 5.79 -8.39 -13.50
C TYR A 228 6.49 -8.76 -12.19
N ALA A 229 6.53 -10.04 -11.79
CA ALA A 229 7.21 -10.41 -10.55
C ALA A 229 8.69 -10.00 -10.54
N THR A 230 9.35 -10.02 -11.71
CA THR A 230 10.76 -9.64 -11.88
C THR A 230 10.97 -8.12 -11.94
N THR A 231 10.13 -7.40 -12.69
CA THR A 231 10.35 -5.95 -12.93
C THR A 231 9.61 -5.05 -11.96
N LYS A 232 8.52 -5.55 -11.34
CA LYS A 232 7.54 -4.80 -10.54
C LYS A 232 7.10 -3.49 -11.20
N ASN A 233 7.15 -3.42 -12.52
CA ASN A 233 6.88 -2.20 -13.28
C ASN A 233 5.39 -2.11 -13.63
N LYS A 234 4.68 -1.23 -12.92
CA LYS A 234 3.25 -0.98 -13.10
C LYS A 234 2.89 -0.55 -14.53
N GLU A 235 3.68 0.34 -15.13
CA GLU A 235 3.41 0.85 -16.48
C GLU A 235 3.55 -0.24 -17.55
N MET A 236 4.50 -1.15 -17.37
CA MET A 236 4.67 -2.30 -18.26
C MET A 236 3.47 -3.26 -18.18
N LEU A 237 2.90 -3.45 -17.00
CA LEU A 237 1.69 -4.25 -16.81
C LEU A 237 0.46 -3.58 -17.44
N LYS A 238 0.29 -2.27 -17.21
CA LYS A 238 -0.77 -1.47 -17.81
C LYS A 238 -0.72 -1.52 -19.34
N LYS A 239 0.48 -1.38 -19.92
CA LYS A 239 0.69 -1.46 -21.37
C LYS A 239 0.27 -2.82 -21.93
N TYR A 240 0.67 -3.91 -21.27
CA TYR A 240 0.26 -5.26 -21.66
C TYR A 240 -1.27 -5.40 -21.70
N PHE A 241 -1.97 -4.89 -20.70
CA PHE A 241 -3.43 -4.96 -20.70
C PHE A 241 -4.06 -4.16 -21.85
N LYS A 242 -3.50 -2.99 -22.19
CA LYS A 242 -3.97 -2.18 -23.33
C LYS A 242 -3.77 -2.89 -24.66
N ASP A 243 -2.62 -3.54 -24.84
CA ASP A 243 -2.26 -4.19 -26.09
C ASP A 243 -3.06 -5.50 -26.30
N GLU A 244 -3.21 -6.32 -25.26
CA GLU A 244 -3.85 -7.65 -25.36
C GLU A 244 -5.39 -7.61 -25.18
N PHE A 245 -5.91 -6.62 -24.44
CA PHE A 245 -7.33 -6.53 -24.09
C PHE A 245 -7.89 -5.13 -24.41
N PRO A 246 -7.95 -4.75 -25.70
CA PRO A 246 -8.59 -3.49 -26.10
C PRO A 246 -10.08 -3.49 -25.71
N SER A 247 -10.54 -2.35 -25.22
CA SER A 247 -11.76 -2.08 -24.42
C SER A 247 -13.13 -2.34 -25.07
N VAL A 248 -13.24 -3.27 -26.02
CA VAL A 248 -14.45 -3.43 -26.85
C VAL A 248 -15.54 -4.30 -26.22
N LYS A 249 -15.25 -5.05 -25.14
CA LYS A 249 -16.21 -5.96 -24.50
C LYS A 249 -15.98 -6.12 -23.00
N ILE A 250 -16.26 -5.09 -22.20
CA ILE A 250 -16.51 -5.34 -20.78
C ILE A 250 -17.94 -5.89 -20.71
N CYS A 251 -18.12 -7.14 -20.27
CA CYS A 251 -19.43 -7.79 -20.21
C CYS A 251 -20.40 -6.98 -19.34
N ASN A 252 -21.42 -6.40 -19.97
CA ASN A 252 -22.60 -5.90 -19.29
C ASN A 252 -23.50 -7.10 -18.98
N THR A 253 -23.32 -7.70 -17.80
CA THR A 253 -24.27 -8.63 -17.19
C THR A 253 -24.83 -8.05 -15.92
#